data_AF-A0A950DFH0-F1
#
_entry.id   AF-A0A950DFH0-F1
#
_cell.length_a   1.000
_cell.length_b   1.000
_cell.length_c   1.000
_cell.angle_alpha   90.00
_cell.angle_beta   90.00
_cell.angle_gamma   90.00
#
_symmetry.space_group_name_H-M   'P 1'
#
loop_
_entity.id
_entity.type
_entity.pdbx_description
1 polymer ?
#
loop_
_entity_poly.entity_id
_entity_poly.type
_entity_poly.pdbx_seq_one_letter_code
_entity_poly.pdbx_strand_id
1 'polypeptide(L)'
;MQRSLVVVLAVWVVAVAGRAQAQGPGTTPELPEIGGSTSIMGNAPGSGGGSFSNLPGTGGFLGGRAGVSAPRSVPTSVVNPASAPSPTALQMAISAPPPAPISPSAAPLVGPLELPSGPEDDGPPDGLTLDQAIDITLERSRDLRAKYYEIPQAKADILQASLRANPVFYQDGQLVPYPGYRFSRTVPGGPTQYDTNITFLLDVTRQRQARTAVAVRAEKVLEAQYQEAVRQRIDDIYDA
;
A
#
# COMPACT_ATOMS: atom_id res chain seq x y z
N MET A 1 -47.12 24.14 -21.42
CA MET A 1 -46.11 23.54 -22.33
C MET A 1 -44.77 23.24 -21.66
N GLN A 2 -44.29 24.01 -20.66
CA GLN A 2 -43.00 23.74 -20.01
C GLN A 2 -42.97 22.48 -19.14
N ARG A 3 -44.08 22.15 -18.44
CA ARG A 3 -44.15 20.95 -17.58
C ARG A 3 -44.11 19.63 -18.35
N SER A 4 -44.70 19.59 -19.55
CA SER A 4 -44.66 18.41 -20.41
C SER A 4 -43.26 18.18 -20.99
N LEU A 5 -42.51 19.24 -21.26
CA LEU A 5 -41.17 19.15 -21.83
C LEU A 5 -40.15 18.58 -20.83
N VAL A 6 -40.26 18.94 -19.54
CA VAL A 6 -39.42 18.39 -18.47
C VAL A 6 -39.68 16.89 -18.26
N VAL A 7 -40.94 16.46 -18.32
CA VAL A 7 -41.30 15.04 -18.18
C VAL A 7 -40.80 14.22 -19.37
N VAL A 8 -40.95 14.74 -20.60
CA VAL A 8 -40.45 14.07 -21.80
C VAL A 8 -38.93 13.94 -21.77
N LEU A 9 -38.21 14.97 -21.32
CA LEU A 9 -36.75 14.94 -21.23
C LEU A 9 -36.25 13.99 -20.13
N ALA A 10 -36.95 13.91 -19.00
CA ALA A 10 -36.65 12.94 -17.94
C ALA A 10 -36.89 11.49 -18.38
N VAL A 11 -37.98 11.23 -19.11
CA VAL A 11 -38.25 9.89 -19.68
C VAL A 11 -37.23 9.54 -20.76
N TRP A 12 -36.77 10.51 -21.55
CA TRP A 12 -35.76 10.29 -22.58
C TRP A 12 -34.38 9.98 -21.98
N VAL A 13 -33.95 10.66 -20.92
CA VAL A 13 -32.67 10.37 -20.23
C VAL A 13 -32.67 8.98 -19.60
N VAL A 14 -33.81 8.53 -19.05
CA VAL A 14 -33.95 7.17 -18.49
C VAL A 14 -33.99 6.11 -19.60
N ALA A 15 -34.59 6.42 -20.76
CA ALA A 15 -34.66 5.50 -21.89
C ALA A 15 -33.35 5.38 -22.70
N VAL A 16 -32.51 6.43 -22.69
CA VAL A 16 -31.21 6.47 -23.41
C VAL A 16 -30.04 5.98 -22.56
N ALA A 17 -30.25 5.71 -21.26
CA ALA A 17 -29.28 5.01 -20.39
C ALA A 17 -29.12 3.51 -20.72
N GLY A 18 -29.21 3.16 -22.01
CA GLY A 18 -28.97 1.84 -22.54
C GLY A 18 -27.50 1.46 -22.46
N ARG A 19 -27.23 0.47 -21.61
CA ARG A 19 -26.06 -0.43 -21.63
C ARG A 19 -24.71 0.27 -21.69
N ALA A 20 -24.16 0.55 -20.50
CA ALA A 20 -22.72 0.58 -20.33
C ALA A 20 -22.16 -0.79 -20.76
N GLN A 21 -21.52 -0.84 -21.93
CA GLN A 21 -20.66 -1.94 -22.32
C GLN A 21 -19.46 -1.87 -21.37
N ALA A 22 -19.46 -2.76 -20.37
CA ALA A 22 -18.24 -3.06 -19.64
C ALA A 22 -17.18 -3.49 -20.66
N GLN A 23 -15.95 -3.03 -20.48
CA GLN A 23 -14.81 -3.52 -21.25
C GLN A 23 -14.82 -5.05 -21.20
N GLY A 24 -14.95 -5.68 -22.37
CA GLY A 24 -14.93 -7.14 -22.48
C GLY A 24 -13.63 -7.71 -21.93
N PRO A 25 -13.60 -9.00 -21.56
CA PRO A 25 -12.38 -9.63 -21.07
C PRO A 25 -11.28 -9.40 -22.11
N GLY A 26 -10.21 -8.72 -21.68
CA GLY A 26 -8.99 -8.63 -22.46
C GLY A 26 -8.55 -10.04 -22.85
N THR A 27 -7.97 -10.15 -24.05
CA THR A 27 -7.41 -11.39 -24.61
C THR A 27 -6.86 -12.30 -23.51
N THR A 28 -7.44 -13.48 -23.36
CA THR A 28 -6.90 -14.53 -22.49
C THR A 28 -5.42 -14.69 -22.83
N PRO A 29 -4.48 -14.42 -21.90
CA PRO A 29 -3.10 -14.78 -22.13
C PRO A 29 -3.05 -16.29 -22.31
N GLU A 30 -2.39 -16.73 -23.38
CA GLU A 30 -2.16 -18.14 -23.67
C GLU A 30 -1.59 -18.78 -22.40
N LEU A 31 -2.31 -19.77 -21.85
CA LEU A 31 -1.92 -20.44 -20.62
C LEU A 31 -0.58 -21.16 -20.87
N PRO A 32 0.43 -20.99 -20.01
CA PRO A 32 1.67 -21.74 -20.11
C PRO A 32 1.39 -23.24 -20.08
N GLU A 33 2.12 -24.00 -20.88
CA GLU A 33 2.07 -25.47 -20.86
C GLU A 33 2.27 -25.97 -19.42
N ILE A 34 1.45 -26.93 -18.99
CA ILE A 34 1.56 -27.53 -17.66
C ILE A 34 2.95 -28.21 -17.57
N GLY A 35 3.86 -27.61 -16.80
CA GLY A 35 5.26 -28.04 -16.69
C GLY A 35 6.29 -27.07 -17.30
N GLY A 36 5.86 -25.96 -17.89
CA GLY A 36 6.74 -24.90 -18.38
C GLY A 36 7.45 -24.15 -17.25
N SER A 37 8.72 -23.81 -17.45
CA SER A 37 9.56 -23.05 -16.49
C SER A 37 9.37 -21.53 -16.56
N THR A 38 8.39 -21.05 -17.34
CA THR A 38 8.11 -19.63 -17.57
C THR A 38 6.84 -19.21 -16.81
N SER A 39 7.01 -18.31 -15.84
CA SER A 39 5.89 -17.71 -15.10
C SER A 39 5.48 -16.39 -15.75
N ILE A 40 4.18 -16.22 -15.98
CA ILE A 40 3.57 -14.97 -16.48
C ILE A 40 3.74 -13.82 -15.47
N MET A 41 3.97 -14.15 -14.19
CA MET A 41 4.19 -13.20 -13.10
C MET A 41 5.67 -12.88 -12.86
N GLY A 42 6.57 -13.40 -13.70
CA GLY A 42 8.02 -13.26 -13.52
C GLY A 42 8.56 -14.09 -12.34
N ASN A 43 9.83 -13.88 -12.02
CA ASN A 43 10.48 -14.55 -10.90
C ASN A 43 9.90 -14.03 -9.57
N ALA A 44 9.69 -14.95 -8.62
CA ALA A 44 9.22 -14.57 -7.30
C ALA A 44 10.25 -13.65 -6.61
N PRO A 45 9.79 -12.60 -5.89
CA PRO A 45 10.69 -11.74 -5.14
C PRO A 45 11.53 -12.59 -4.16
N GLY A 46 12.87 -12.45 -4.24
CA GLY A 46 13.81 -13.22 -3.43
C GLY A 46 14.31 -14.54 -4.03
N SER A 47 13.82 -14.98 -5.20
CA SER A 47 14.21 -16.27 -5.81
C SER A 47 15.64 -16.33 -6.37
N GLY A 48 16.38 -15.22 -6.34
CA GLY A 48 17.67 -15.09 -7.03
C GLY A 48 17.51 -15.06 -8.55
N GLY A 49 18.37 -14.30 -9.23
CA GLY A 49 18.34 -14.10 -10.69
C GLY A 49 18.76 -15.28 -11.56
N GLY A 50 18.84 -16.50 -11.02
CA GLY A 50 19.28 -17.67 -11.78
C GLY A 50 18.18 -18.19 -12.68
N SER A 51 18.24 -17.91 -13.99
CA SER A 51 17.48 -18.70 -14.97
C SER A 51 18.06 -20.11 -15.00
N PHE A 52 17.23 -21.13 -14.75
CA PHE A 52 17.60 -22.55 -14.95
C PHE A 52 17.71 -22.95 -16.42
N SER A 53 17.56 -22.00 -17.37
CA SER A 53 17.51 -22.28 -18.80
C SER A 53 18.59 -21.49 -19.55
N ASN A 54 19.65 -22.18 -19.99
CA ASN A 54 20.55 -21.70 -21.03
C ASN A 54 19.87 -21.94 -22.38
N LEU A 55 19.08 -20.97 -22.87
CA LEU A 55 18.56 -21.03 -24.24
C LEU A 55 19.68 -20.73 -25.26
N PRO A 56 19.72 -21.43 -26.41
CA PRO A 56 20.66 -21.11 -27.47
C PRO A 56 20.40 -19.68 -28.00
N GLY A 57 21.43 -18.84 -28.03
CA GLY A 57 21.37 -17.49 -28.58
C GLY A 57 21.31 -16.34 -27.56
N THR A 58 21.12 -16.60 -26.26
CA THR A 58 21.05 -15.57 -25.21
C THR A 58 22.40 -15.23 -24.54
N GLY A 59 23.53 -15.67 -25.12
CA GLY A 59 24.86 -15.22 -24.70
C GLY A 59 25.30 -15.63 -23.29
N GLY A 60 24.63 -16.59 -22.66
CA GLY A 60 25.04 -17.17 -21.38
C GLY A 60 26.24 -18.12 -21.54
N PHE A 61 27.21 -18.06 -20.63
CA PHE A 61 28.36 -18.95 -20.64
C PHE A 61 27.94 -20.38 -20.25
N LEU A 62 28.16 -21.36 -21.14
CA LEU A 62 28.03 -22.77 -20.80
C LEU A 62 29.13 -23.16 -19.80
N GLY A 63 28.73 -23.66 -18.63
CA GLY A 63 29.64 -24.20 -17.61
C GLY A 63 30.23 -23.20 -16.62
N GLY A 64 29.68 -21.99 -16.49
CA GLY A 64 30.02 -21.05 -15.42
C GLY A 64 31.46 -20.50 -15.44
N ARG A 65 32.24 -20.77 -16.50
CA ARG A 65 33.60 -20.26 -16.65
C ARG A 65 33.78 -19.60 -18.02
N ALA A 66 34.12 -18.30 -18.00
CA ALA A 66 34.47 -17.55 -19.19
C ALA A 66 35.81 -18.04 -19.76
N GLY A 67 35.83 -18.45 -21.02
CA GLY A 67 37.03 -18.90 -21.73
C GLY A 67 37.98 -17.76 -22.13
N VAL A 68 39.12 -18.12 -22.71
CA VAL A 68 40.22 -17.19 -23.07
C VAL A 68 39.82 -16.14 -24.12
N SER A 69 38.71 -16.36 -24.84
CA SER A 69 38.16 -15.44 -25.85
C SER A 69 37.16 -14.42 -25.30
N ALA A 70 36.83 -14.45 -24.00
CA ALA A 70 35.98 -13.43 -23.40
C ALA A 70 36.78 -12.14 -23.13
N PRO A 71 36.27 -10.94 -23.49
CA PRO A 71 36.95 -9.69 -23.23
C PRO A 71 37.11 -9.51 -21.71
N ARG A 72 38.36 -9.54 -21.23
CA ARG A 72 38.66 -9.23 -19.84
C ARG A 72 38.48 -7.72 -19.64
N SER A 73 37.77 -7.35 -18.58
CA SER A 73 37.66 -5.99 -18.05
C SER A 73 36.60 -5.05 -18.64
N VAL A 74 35.73 -5.50 -19.56
CA VAL A 74 34.57 -4.69 -19.97
C VAL A 74 33.28 -5.50 -19.77
N PRO A 75 32.37 -5.08 -18.88
CA PRO A 75 31.10 -5.79 -18.68
C PRO A 75 30.26 -5.72 -19.97
N THR A 76 29.67 -6.85 -20.35
CA THR A 76 28.88 -7.03 -21.59
C THR A 76 27.68 -6.07 -21.69
N SER A 77 27.23 -5.52 -20.55
CA SER A 77 26.21 -4.48 -20.45
C SER A 77 26.60 -3.14 -21.11
N VAL A 78 27.91 -2.89 -21.31
CA VAL A 78 28.40 -1.68 -22.00
C VAL A 78 28.35 -1.85 -23.52
N VAL A 79 28.51 -3.08 -24.01
CA VAL A 79 28.56 -3.41 -25.45
C VAL A 79 27.17 -3.72 -26.01
N ASN A 80 26.26 -4.26 -25.18
CA ASN A 80 24.87 -4.47 -25.54
C ASN A 80 23.94 -4.10 -24.38
N PRO A 81 23.22 -2.94 -24.45
CA PRO A 81 22.33 -2.51 -23.39
C PRO A 81 21.09 -3.40 -23.22
N ALA A 82 20.70 -4.17 -24.23
CA ALA A 82 19.64 -5.18 -24.11
C ALA A 82 20.08 -6.42 -23.31
N SER A 83 21.39 -6.61 -23.11
CA SER A 83 21.98 -7.67 -22.29
C SER A 83 22.18 -7.25 -20.83
N ALA A 84 21.78 -6.04 -20.45
CA ALA A 84 21.95 -5.57 -19.09
C ALA A 84 21.12 -6.46 -18.14
N PRO A 85 21.72 -7.02 -17.08
CA PRO A 85 20.98 -7.80 -16.10
C PRO A 85 19.89 -6.91 -15.49
N SER A 86 18.66 -7.45 -15.44
CA SER A 86 17.53 -6.78 -14.77
C SER A 86 17.89 -6.49 -13.30
N PRO A 87 17.33 -5.45 -12.66
CA PRO A 87 17.62 -5.13 -11.26
C PRO A 87 17.38 -6.32 -10.31
N THR A 88 16.51 -7.27 -10.70
CA THR A 88 16.26 -8.53 -9.98
C THR A 88 17.44 -9.51 -10.08
N ALA A 89 18.21 -9.48 -11.18
CA ALA A 89 19.37 -10.36 -11.35
C ALA A 89 20.58 -9.98 -10.48
N LEU A 90 20.61 -8.74 -9.97
CA LEU A 90 21.61 -8.25 -9.02
C LEU A 90 21.23 -8.52 -7.56
N GLN A 91 20.03 -9.02 -7.27
CA GLN A 91 19.63 -9.38 -5.92
C GLN A 91 20.22 -10.73 -5.55
N MET A 92 21.01 -10.75 -4.47
CA MET A 92 21.39 -11.99 -3.82
C MET A 92 20.13 -12.74 -3.39
N ALA A 93 20.07 -14.05 -3.64
CA ALA A 93 19.03 -14.89 -3.08
C ALA A 93 19.07 -14.77 -1.55
N ILE A 94 17.89 -14.70 -0.93
CA ILE A 94 17.78 -14.78 0.53
C ILE A 94 18.16 -16.23 0.90
N SER A 95 19.43 -16.45 1.23
CA SER A 95 19.89 -17.70 1.81
C SER A 95 19.31 -17.80 3.22
N ALA A 96 18.85 -19.00 3.60
CA ALA A 96 18.62 -19.29 5.01
C ALA A 96 19.90 -18.95 5.80
N PRO A 97 19.78 -18.37 7.00
CA PRO A 97 20.92 -18.16 7.89
C PRO A 97 21.68 -19.49 8.04
N PRO A 98 23.02 -19.48 8.10
CA PRO A 98 23.75 -20.69 8.43
C PRO A 98 23.19 -21.23 9.75
N PRO A 99 22.90 -22.55 9.85
CA PRO A 99 22.39 -23.11 11.09
C PRO A 99 23.43 -22.80 12.18
N ALA A 100 23.03 -22.00 13.16
CA ALA A 100 23.85 -21.81 14.35
C ALA A 100 24.12 -23.21 14.92
N PRO A 101 25.37 -23.52 15.34
CA PRO A 101 25.62 -24.75 16.05
C PRO A 101 24.64 -24.79 17.21
N ILE A 102 23.86 -25.87 17.26
CA ILE A 102 22.99 -26.17 18.40
C ILE A 102 23.95 -26.52 19.54
N SER A 103 24.53 -25.50 20.18
CA SER A 103 25.16 -25.69 21.46
C SER A 103 24.02 -26.14 22.39
N PRO A 104 24.15 -27.26 23.11
CA PRO A 104 23.25 -27.61 24.20
C PRO A 104 23.52 -26.66 25.39
N SER A 105 23.48 -25.36 25.13
CA SER A 105 23.41 -24.34 26.16
C SER A 105 21.98 -24.33 26.63
N ALA A 106 21.72 -25.21 27.60
CA ALA A 106 20.63 -25.18 28.56
C ALA A 106 19.61 -24.06 28.33
N ALA A 107 18.65 -24.29 27.44
CA ALA A 107 17.30 -23.97 27.85
C ALA A 107 17.11 -24.76 29.16
N PRO A 108 16.78 -24.15 30.30
CA PRO A 108 16.41 -24.93 31.45
C PRO A 108 15.28 -25.84 30.98
N LEU A 109 15.56 -27.14 30.96
CA LEU A 109 14.55 -28.16 30.79
C LEU A 109 13.62 -27.94 31.98
N VAL A 110 12.52 -27.23 31.75
CA VAL A 110 11.48 -27.04 32.75
C VAL A 110 11.13 -28.44 33.21
N GLY A 111 11.50 -28.73 34.47
CA GLY A 111 11.30 -30.01 35.10
C GLY A 111 9.81 -30.32 35.21
N PRO A 112 9.43 -31.43 35.91
CA PRO A 112 8.03 -31.59 36.30
C PRO A 112 7.55 -30.28 36.95
N LEU A 113 6.28 -29.90 36.74
CA LEU A 113 5.63 -28.72 37.33
C LEU A 113 5.82 -28.72 38.87
N GLU A 114 6.98 -28.29 39.32
CA GLU A 114 7.30 -28.10 40.71
C GLU A 114 6.81 -26.69 41.00
N LEU A 115 5.56 -26.62 41.46
CA LEU A 115 5.01 -25.39 42.02
C LEU A 115 6.01 -24.92 43.08
N PRO A 116 6.58 -23.71 42.95
CA PRO A 116 7.53 -23.21 43.92
C PRO A 116 6.88 -23.24 45.31
N SER A 117 7.34 -24.16 46.16
CA SER A 117 6.75 -24.42 47.48
C SER A 117 7.33 -23.51 48.56
N GLY A 118 7.91 -22.38 48.18
CA GLY A 118 8.45 -21.35 49.07
C GLY A 118 7.56 -20.10 49.04
N PRO A 119 7.65 -19.24 50.07
CA PRO A 119 7.12 -17.88 49.95
C PRO A 119 7.72 -17.25 48.69
N GLU A 120 6.87 -16.62 47.88
CA GLU A 120 7.31 -15.83 46.73
C GLU A 120 8.40 -14.87 47.22
N ASP A 121 9.60 -14.97 46.65
CA ASP A 121 10.68 -14.05 46.97
C ASP A 121 10.23 -12.68 46.47
N ASP A 122 9.90 -11.76 47.39
CA ASP A 122 9.46 -10.38 47.11
C ASP A 122 10.50 -9.57 46.30
N GLY A 123 11.63 -10.19 45.95
CA GLY A 123 12.70 -9.63 45.17
C GLY A 123 13.68 -8.84 46.05
N PRO A 124 14.72 -8.27 45.42
CA PRO A 124 15.69 -7.44 46.13
C PRO A 124 14.99 -6.28 46.87
N PRO A 125 15.48 -5.83 48.04
CA PRO A 125 14.85 -4.76 48.82
C PRO A 125 14.82 -3.38 48.12
N ASP A 126 15.65 -3.18 47.09
CA ASP A 126 15.64 -2.02 46.17
C ASP A 126 15.01 -2.38 44.80
N GLY A 127 14.34 -3.52 44.72
CA GLY A 127 13.68 -4.03 43.52
C GLY A 127 12.38 -3.30 43.20
N LEU A 128 12.00 -3.34 41.94
CA LEU A 128 10.72 -2.82 41.46
C LEU A 128 9.65 -3.87 41.72
N THR A 129 8.60 -3.53 42.45
CA THR A 129 7.45 -4.44 42.59
C THR A 129 6.77 -4.61 41.24
N LEU A 130 6.11 -5.75 41.03
CA LEU A 130 5.42 -6.03 39.77
C LEU A 130 4.43 -4.93 39.38
N ASP A 131 3.62 -4.47 40.33
CA ASP A 131 2.65 -3.38 40.11
C ASP A 131 3.35 -2.09 39.69
N GLN A 132 4.48 -1.74 40.33
CA GLN A 132 5.27 -0.58 39.95
C GLN A 132 5.90 -0.76 38.56
N ALA A 133 6.32 -1.97 38.19
CA ALA A 133 6.88 -2.27 36.87
C ALA A 133 5.81 -2.14 35.77
N ILE A 134 4.58 -2.59 36.04
CA ILE A 134 3.42 -2.40 35.18
C ILE A 134 3.13 -0.90 35.01
N ASP A 135 2.99 -0.15 36.10
CA ASP A 135 2.68 1.28 36.05
C ASP A 135 3.73 2.08 35.26
N ILE A 136 5.02 1.87 35.57
CA ILE A 136 6.12 2.54 34.85
C ILE A 136 6.09 2.17 33.36
N THR A 137 5.80 0.92 33.03
CA THR A 137 5.77 0.47 31.64
C THR A 137 4.58 1.05 30.89
N LEU A 138 3.39 1.09 31.48
CA LEU A 138 2.20 1.69 30.85
C LEU A 138 2.37 3.20 30.62
N GLU A 139 2.99 3.91 31.56
CA GLU A 139 3.24 5.35 31.43
C GLU A 139 4.35 5.69 30.42
N ARG A 140 5.43 4.90 30.41
CA ARG A 140 6.65 5.24 29.63
C ARG A 140 6.76 4.51 28.30
N SER A 141 5.92 3.51 28.03
CA SER A 141 5.95 2.77 26.76
C SER A 141 5.65 3.69 25.58
N ARG A 142 6.64 3.83 24.68
CA ARG A 142 6.49 4.60 23.44
C ARG A 142 5.55 3.90 22.47
N ASP A 143 5.51 2.57 22.47
CA ASP A 143 4.67 1.79 21.57
C ASP A 143 3.19 1.95 21.92
N LEU A 144 2.85 1.92 23.21
CA LEU A 144 1.48 2.19 23.67
C LEU A 144 1.06 3.64 23.35
N ARG A 145 1.97 4.61 23.54
CA ARG A 145 1.70 6.01 23.16
C ARG A 145 1.51 6.18 21.66
N ALA A 146 2.29 5.48 20.83
CA ALA A 146 2.14 5.51 19.38
C ALA A 146 0.75 4.99 18.96
N LYS A 147 0.36 3.80 19.45
CA LYS A 147 -0.98 3.22 19.19
C LYS A 147 -2.11 4.11 19.71
N TYR A 148 -1.92 4.76 20.87
CA TYR A 148 -2.91 5.70 21.40
C TYR A 148 -3.14 6.88 20.45
N TYR A 149 -2.12 7.39 19.76
CA TYR A 149 -2.28 8.49 18.80
C TYR A 149 -2.97 8.08 17.49
N GLU A 150 -3.08 6.79 17.19
CA GLU A 150 -3.86 6.31 16.04
C GLU A 150 -5.37 6.52 16.26
N ILE A 151 -5.85 6.50 17.51
CA ILE A 151 -7.26 6.72 17.85
C ILE A 151 -7.74 8.15 17.47
N PRO A 152 -7.10 9.25 17.92
CA PRO A 152 -7.49 10.59 17.49
C PRO A 152 -7.29 10.82 15.99
N GLN A 153 -6.31 10.14 15.36
CA GLN A 153 -6.17 10.16 13.91
C GLN A 153 -7.39 9.52 13.21
N ALA A 154 -7.85 8.35 13.68
CA ALA A 154 -9.04 7.70 13.16
C ALA A 154 -10.31 8.54 13.36
N LYS A 155 -10.40 9.27 14.46
CA LYS A 155 -11.48 10.27 14.69
C LYS A 155 -11.43 11.39 13.66
N ALA A 156 -10.23 11.88 13.32
CA ALA A 156 -10.07 12.85 12.24
C ALA A 156 -10.47 12.25 10.88
N ASP A 157 -10.18 10.97 10.64
CA ASP A 157 -10.60 10.27 9.41
C ASP A 157 -12.12 10.13 9.32
N ILE A 158 -12.82 9.90 10.44
CA ILE A 158 -14.29 9.91 10.49
C ILE A 158 -14.82 11.29 10.11
N LEU A 159 -14.25 12.35 10.69
CA LEU A 159 -14.63 13.73 10.36
C LEU A 159 -14.41 14.00 8.87
N GLN A 160 -13.25 13.61 8.34
CA GLN A 160 -12.89 13.76 6.93
C GLN A 160 -13.85 12.99 6.01
N ALA A 161 -14.16 11.73 6.33
CA ALA A 161 -15.10 10.90 5.58
C ALA A 161 -16.54 11.43 5.66
N SER A 162 -16.86 12.19 6.70
CA SER A 162 -18.17 12.82 6.89
C SER A 162 -18.29 14.18 6.18
N LEU A 163 -17.24 14.72 5.57
CA LEU A 163 -17.35 16.02 4.88
C LEU A 163 -18.32 15.93 3.70
N ARG A 164 -19.11 16.99 3.52
CA ARG A 164 -19.97 17.14 2.34
C ARG A 164 -19.15 17.75 1.21
N ALA A 165 -19.49 17.38 -0.02
CA ALA A 165 -18.94 18.07 -1.17
C ALA A 165 -19.44 19.53 -1.14
N ASN A 166 -18.48 20.46 -1.04
CA ASN A 166 -18.77 21.88 -1.11
C ASN A 166 -18.99 22.26 -2.59
N PRO A 167 -20.04 23.03 -2.96
CA PRO A 167 -20.12 23.60 -4.28
C PRO A 167 -18.85 24.38 -4.62
N VAL A 168 -18.33 24.17 -5.83
CA VAL A 168 -17.23 24.98 -6.35
C VAL A 168 -17.84 26.05 -7.23
N PHE A 169 -17.64 27.30 -6.82
CA PHE A 169 -17.95 28.48 -7.61
C PHE A 169 -16.65 28.99 -8.23
N TYR A 170 -16.62 29.15 -9.54
CA TYR A 170 -15.52 29.80 -10.21
C TYR A 170 -16.02 30.66 -11.36
N GLN A 171 -15.25 31.69 -11.65
CA GLN A 171 -15.49 32.60 -12.75
C GLN A 171 -14.23 32.65 -13.59
N ASP A 172 -14.38 32.49 -14.89
CA ASP A 172 -13.28 32.62 -15.84
C ASP A 172 -13.58 33.65 -16.92
N GLY A 173 -12.50 34.26 -17.42
CA GLY A 173 -12.54 35.18 -18.54
C GLY A 173 -11.71 34.59 -19.67
N GLN A 174 -12.32 34.38 -20.83
CA GLN A 174 -11.65 33.87 -22.02
C GLN A 174 -11.57 34.96 -23.07
N LEU A 175 -10.58 34.83 -23.97
CA LEU A 175 -10.37 35.75 -25.09
C LEU A 175 -10.16 37.21 -24.64
N VAL A 176 -9.59 37.42 -23.45
CA VAL A 176 -9.25 38.76 -22.95
C VAL A 176 -8.05 39.30 -23.77
N PRO A 177 -8.19 40.44 -24.48
CA PRO A 177 -7.12 40.99 -25.29
C PRO A 177 -5.92 41.39 -24.43
N TYR A 178 -4.73 40.92 -24.81
CA TYR A 178 -3.50 41.45 -24.24
C TYR A 178 -3.24 42.89 -24.71
N PRO A 179 -2.72 43.78 -23.83
CA PRO A 179 -2.33 45.13 -24.22
C PRO A 179 -1.31 45.10 -25.37
N GLY A 180 -1.58 45.85 -26.44
CA GLY A 180 -0.72 45.91 -27.63
C GLY A 180 -1.05 44.90 -28.73
N TYR A 181 -1.95 43.93 -28.47
CA TYR A 181 -2.41 43.00 -29.50
C TYR A 181 -3.42 43.67 -30.46
N ARG A 182 -3.33 43.36 -31.76
CA ARG A 182 -4.17 43.96 -32.82
C ARG A 182 -4.94 42.86 -33.54
N PHE A 183 -6.26 42.83 -33.33
CA PHE A 183 -7.13 41.93 -34.07
C PHE A 183 -7.21 42.36 -35.54
N SER A 184 -7.11 41.39 -36.46
CA SER A 184 -7.23 41.61 -37.91
C SER A 184 -8.17 40.56 -38.51
N ARG A 185 -8.55 40.73 -39.78
CA ARG A 185 -9.33 39.70 -40.51
C ARG A 185 -8.59 38.38 -40.68
N THR A 186 -7.26 38.39 -40.60
CA THR A 186 -6.42 37.18 -40.68
C THR A 186 -6.12 36.57 -39.31
N VAL A 187 -6.32 37.33 -38.22
CA VAL A 187 -6.16 36.86 -36.83
C VAL A 187 -7.36 37.34 -35.99
N PRO A 188 -8.54 36.71 -36.15
CA PRO A 188 -9.71 37.04 -35.36
C PRO A 188 -9.54 36.47 -33.95
N GLY A 189 -9.55 37.34 -32.93
CA GLY A 189 -9.43 36.93 -31.52
C GLY A 189 -10.75 36.55 -30.83
N GLY A 190 -11.88 36.63 -31.54
CA GLY A 190 -13.21 36.44 -30.96
C GLY A 190 -13.60 37.51 -29.93
N PRO A 191 -14.87 37.55 -29.51
CA PRO A 191 -15.30 38.43 -28.42
C PRO A 191 -14.84 37.88 -27.06
N THR A 192 -14.52 38.77 -26.12
CA THR A 192 -14.22 38.41 -24.72
C THR A 192 -15.41 37.67 -24.11
N GLN A 193 -15.16 36.54 -23.46
CA GLN A 193 -16.19 35.74 -22.78
C GLN A 193 -15.93 35.76 -21.28
N TYR A 194 -17.00 35.85 -20.49
CA TYR A 194 -16.94 35.78 -19.03
C TYR A 194 -17.96 34.76 -18.58
N ASP A 195 -17.48 33.64 -18.06
CA ASP A 195 -18.30 32.52 -17.69
C ASP A 195 -18.31 32.37 -16.16
N THR A 196 -19.50 32.16 -15.62
CA THR A 196 -19.69 31.91 -14.19
C THR A 196 -20.20 30.50 -14.02
N ASN A 197 -19.41 29.68 -13.34
CA ASN A 197 -19.64 28.26 -13.23
C ASN A 197 -19.90 27.88 -11.77
N ILE A 198 -20.95 27.09 -11.57
CA ILE A 198 -21.29 26.49 -10.28
C ILE A 198 -21.31 24.97 -10.48
N THR A 199 -20.39 24.28 -9.81
CA THR A 199 -20.35 22.82 -9.83
C THR A 199 -20.82 22.29 -8.49
N PHE A 200 -21.95 21.57 -8.48
CA PHE A 200 -22.48 20.90 -7.31
C PHE A 200 -22.43 19.38 -7.49
N LEU A 201 -21.71 18.71 -6.59
CA LEU A 201 -21.57 17.25 -6.60
C LEU A 201 -22.72 16.62 -5.80
N LEU A 202 -23.62 15.94 -6.52
CA LEU A 202 -24.74 15.22 -5.93
C LEU A 202 -24.33 13.80 -5.55
N ASP A 203 -24.39 13.46 -4.25
CA ASP A 203 -24.14 12.09 -3.78
C ASP A 203 -25.42 11.23 -3.84
N VAL A 204 -25.76 10.75 -5.03
CA VAL A 204 -26.95 9.90 -5.24
C VAL A 204 -26.75 8.49 -4.70
N THR A 205 -25.52 7.98 -4.78
CA THR A 205 -25.16 6.60 -4.39
C THR A 205 -24.86 6.46 -2.90
N ARG A 206 -24.95 7.54 -2.13
CA ARG A 206 -24.65 7.60 -0.68
C ARG A 206 -23.23 7.16 -0.36
N GLN A 207 -22.29 7.40 -1.28
CA GLN A 207 -20.89 7.02 -1.10
C GLN A 207 -20.30 7.67 0.16
N ARG A 208 -20.73 8.88 0.51
CA ARG A 208 -20.34 9.54 1.76
C ARG A 208 -20.73 8.72 2.99
N GLN A 209 -22.00 8.29 3.07
CA GLN A 209 -22.48 7.50 4.21
C GLN A 209 -21.70 6.18 4.35
N ALA A 210 -21.41 5.53 3.22
CA ALA A 210 -20.60 4.32 3.21
C ALA A 210 -19.17 4.57 3.72
N ARG A 211 -18.50 5.63 3.25
CA ARG A 211 -17.15 6.01 3.71
C ARG A 211 -17.13 6.33 5.20
N THR A 212 -18.12 7.10 5.69
CA THR A 212 -18.25 7.39 7.13
C THR A 212 -18.45 6.11 7.95
N ALA A 213 -19.32 5.19 7.49
CA ALA A 213 -19.56 3.93 8.20
C ALA A 213 -18.32 3.03 8.27
N VAL A 214 -17.51 3.01 7.20
CA VAL A 214 -16.22 2.29 7.19
C VAL A 214 -15.23 2.93 8.16
N ALA A 215 -15.10 4.26 8.16
CA ALA A 215 -14.19 4.97 9.07
C ALA A 215 -14.54 4.71 10.55
N VAL A 216 -15.83 4.72 10.90
CA VAL A 216 -16.30 4.40 12.26
C VAL A 216 -15.95 2.96 12.67
N ARG A 217 -16.03 2.01 11.73
CA ARG A 217 -15.63 0.62 12.02
C ARG A 217 -14.12 0.50 12.18
N ALA A 218 -13.33 1.25 11.41
CA ALA A 218 -11.89 1.28 11.52
C ALA A 218 -11.42 1.84 12.87
N GLU A 219 -12.05 2.93 13.37
CA GLU A 219 -11.79 3.46 14.72
C GLU A 219 -11.98 2.37 15.79
N LYS A 220 -13.10 1.63 15.76
CA LYS A 220 -13.36 0.56 16.73
C LYS A 220 -12.32 -0.56 16.69
N VAL A 221 -11.81 -0.89 15.51
CA VAL A 221 -10.73 -1.88 15.37
C VAL A 221 -9.45 -1.36 16.02
N LEU A 222 -9.12 -0.08 15.84
CA LEU A 222 -7.94 0.54 16.47
C LEU A 222 -8.08 0.60 17.99
N GLU A 223 -9.27 0.91 18.52
CA GLU A 223 -9.54 0.85 19.97
C GLU A 223 -9.32 -0.56 20.53
N ALA A 224 -9.81 -1.59 19.82
CA ALA A 224 -9.60 -2.98 20.22
C ALA A 224 -8.12 -3.40 20.14
N GLN A 225 -7.40 -2.96 19.10
CA GLN A 225 -5.96 -3.20 18.95
C GLN A 225 -5.15 -2.51 20.05
N TYR A 226 -5.57 -1.32 20.49
CA TYR A 226 -4.95 -0.64 21.62
C TYR A 226 -5.17 -1.42 22.93
N GLN A 227 -6.40 -1.88 23.20
CA GLN A 227 -6.70 -2.69 24.38
C GLN A 227 -5.88 -3.99 24.39
N GLU A 228 -5.78 -4.67 23.24
CA GLU A 228 -4.97 -5.88 23.10
C GLU A 228 -3.48 -5.59 23.29
N ALA A 229 -2.98 -4.45 22.79
CA ALA A 229 -1.59 -4.06 22.99
C ALA A 229 -1.25 -3.79 24.48
N VAL A 230 -2.18 -3.18 25.21
CA VAL A 230 -2.04 -2.97 26.66
C VAL A 230 -1.99 -4.33 27.37
N ARG A 231 -2.88 -5.25 27.02
CA ARG A 231 -2.91 -6.61 27.57
C ARG A 231 -1.60 -7.34 27.33
N GLN A 232 -1.13 -7.41 26.09
CA GLN A 232 0.14 -8.04 25.73
C GLN A 232 1.32 -7.42 26.48
N ARG A 233 1.31 -6.10 26.67
CA ARG A 233 2.42 -5.45 27.37
C ARG A 233 2.48 -5.78 28.86
N ILE A 234 1.32 -6.04 29.47
CA ILE A 234 1.24 -6.52 30.85
C ILE A 234 1.72 -7.97 30.91
N ASP A 235 1.26 -8.83 30.00
CA ASP A 235 1.68 -10.23 29.91
C ASP A 235 3.21 -10.36 29.75
N ASP A 236 3.84 -9.52 28.90
CA ASP A 236 5.29 -9.47 28.72
C ASP A 236 6.06 -9.21 30.04
N ILE A 237 5.46 -8.51 31.00
CA ILE A 237 6.09 -8.20 32.30
C ILE A 237 5.95 -9.40 33.25
N TYR A 238 4.86 -10.16 33.16
CA TYR A 238 4.68 -11.38 33.93
C TYR A 238 5.65 -12.49 33.51
N ASP A 239 6.01 -12.54 32.21
CA ASP A 239 6.92 -13.55 31.64
C ASP A 239 8.42 -13.17 31.74
N ALA A 240 8.76 -11.97 32.21
CA ALA A 240 10.13 -11.42 32.24
C ALA A 240 10.87 -11.70 33.56
#